data_AF-A0A3R9YU58-F1
#
_entry.id   AF-A0A3R9YU58-F1
#
_cell.length_a   1.000
_cell.length_b   1.000
_cell.length_c   1.000
_cell.angle_alpha   90.00
_cell.angle_beta   90.00
_cell.angle_gamma   90.00
#
_symmetry.space_group_name_H-M   'P 1'
#
loop_
_entity.id
_entity.type
_entity.pdbx_description
1 polymer ?
#
loop_
_entity_poly.entity_id
_entity_poly.type
_entity_poly.pdbx_seq_one_letter_code
_entity_poly.pdbx_strand_id
1 'polypeptide(L)' 'MPISDTEGNPQTGDAQEIGQDAEDAFRGGRPRSWIIKGLDGTDDYGLDFQIQLKADQQILDIFRVQLKGTRSPTRSAGG' A
#
# COMPACT_ATOMS: atom_id res chain seq x y z
N MET A 1 -19.60 12.31 -42.13
CA MET A 1 -19.71 12.21 -40.66
C MET A 1 -18.31 11.93 -40.13
N PRO A 2 -17.71 12.76 -39.27
CA PRO A 2 -16.46 12.39 -38.63
C PRO A 2 -16.76 11.49 -37.42
N ILE A 3 -16.06 10.36 -37.37
CA ILE A 3 -15.97 9.50 -36.19
C ILE A 3 -15.16 10.26 -35.13
N SER A 4 -15.72 10.42 -33.94
CA SER A 4 -15.00 10.97 -32.80
C SER A 4 -14.15 9.87 -32.20
N ASP A 5 -12.85 9.91 -32.45
CA ASP A 5 -11.83 9.14 -31.75
C ASP A 5 -11.82 9.59 -30.29
N THR A 6 -12.73 9.03 -29.50
CA THR A 6 -12.66 9.12 -28.03
C THR A 6 -11.71 8.01 -27.59
N GLU A 7 -10.44 8.17 -27.95
CA GLU A 7 -9.35 7.33 -27.45
C GLU A 7 -9.34 7.48 -25.93
N GLY A 8 -9.78 6.42 -25.25
CA GLY A 8 -9.75 6.34 -23.80
C GLY A 8 -8.34 6.60 -23.31
N ASN A 9 -8.17 7.66 -22.52
CA ASN A 9 -6.96 7.82 -21.71
C ASN A 9 -6.70 6.50 -20.97
N PRO A 10 -5.43 6.06 -20.86
CA PRO A 10 -5.10 4.80 -20.21
C PRO A 10 -5.75 4.78 -18.82
N GLN A 11 -6.45 3.67 -18.49
CA GLN A 11 -7.08 3.39 -17.19
C GLN A 11 -6.04 3.17 -16.08
N THR A 12 -4.99 4.00 -16.06
CA THR A 12 -3.94 4.07 -15.06
C THR A 12 -4.45 4.54 -13.69
N GLY A 13 -5.71 5.02 -13.59
CA GLY A 13 -6.30 5.57 -12.37
C GLY A 13 -6.59 4.50 -11.31
N ASP A 14 -7.50 3.57 -11.58
CA ASP A 14 -8.11 2.76 -10.53
C ASP A 14 -7.10 1.93 -9.72
N ALA A 15 -6.17 1.22 -10.37
CA ALA A 15 -5.21 0.39 -9.66
C ALA A 15 -4.21 1.21 -8.83
N GLN A 16 -3.76 2.35 -9.38
CA GLN A 16 -2.85 3.25 -8.71
C GLN A 16 -3.53 3.96 -7.52
N GLU A 17 -4.77 4.43 -7.72
CA GLU A 17 -5.61 5.02 -6.68
C GLU A 17 -5.94 4.00 -5.57
N ILE A 18 -6.22 2.75 -5.92
CA ILE A 18 -6.42 1.67 -4.94
C ILE A 18 -5.16 1.43 -4.12
N GLY A 19 -3.98 1.44 -4.76
CA GLY A 19 -2.70 1.32 -4.09
C GLY A 19 -2.45 2.49 -3.12
N GLN A 20 -2.70 3.72 -3.60
CA GLN A 20 -2.54 4.93 -2.81
C GLN A 20 -3.49 4.95 -1.59
N ASP A 21 -4.75 4.60 -1.78
CA ASP A 21 -5.72 4.53 -0.68
C ASP A 21 -5.38 3.44 0.34
N ALA A 22 -4.84 2.31 -0.11
CA ALA A 22 -4.34 1.27 0.79
C ALA A 22 -3.14 1.76 1.62
N GLU A 23 -2.23 2.51 1.00
CA GLU A 23 -1.10 3.12 1.69
C GLU A 23 -1.56 4.18 2.70
N ASP A 24 -2.48 5.06 2.32
CA ASP A 24 -3.03 6.09 3.20
C ASP A 24 -3.75 5.47 4.41
N ALA A 25 -4.56 4.43 4.18
CA ALA A 25 -5.21 3.68 5.24
C ALA A 25 -4.18 3.01 6.17
N PHE A 26 -3.12 2.41 5.62
CA PHE A 26 -2.05 1.80 6.39
C PHE A 26 -1.31 2.84 7.24
N ARG A 27 -0.93 3.97 6.65
CA ARG A 27 -0.22 5.07 7.34
C ARG A 27 -1.08 5.72 8.42
N GLY A 28 -2.37 5.87 8.18
CA GLY A 28 -3.33 6.42 9.14
C GLY A 28 -3.68 5.47 10.28
N GLY A 29 -3.74 4.16 10.01
CA GLY A 29 -4.11 3.14 11.00
C GLY A 29 -2.96 2.57 11.84
N ARG A 30 -1.70 2.80 11.44
CA ARG A 30 -0.55 2.23 12.14
C ARG A 30 -0.29 2.86 13.52
N PRO A 31 0.24 2.09 14.49
CA PRO A 31 0.75 2.64 15.74
C PRO A 31 1.89 3.65 15.52
N ARG A 32 1.92 4.71 16.34
CA ARG A 32 2.97 5.74 16.27
C ARG A 32 4.37 5.22 16.57
N SER A 33 4.48 4.11 17.28
CA SER A 33 5.74 3.43 17.59
C SER A 33 6.37 2.74 16.37
N TRP A 34 5.62 2.56 15.28
CA TRP A 34 6.15 1.92 14.08
C TRP A 34 6.96 2.94 13.28
N ILE A 35 8.17 2.59 12.85
CA ILE A 35 8.90 3.37 11.85
C ILE A 35 8.73 2.66 10.51
N ILE A 36 8.08 3.33 9.57
CA ILE A 36 7.86 2.82 8.20
C ILE A 36 9.05 3.24 7.35
N LYS A 37 9.64 2.28 6.64
CA LYS A 37 10.61 2.51 5.57
C LYS A 37 10.08 1.90 4.28
N GLY A 38 10.01 2.70 3.22
CA GLY A 38 9.70 2.22 1.87
C GLY A 38 10.76 1.22 1.42
N LEU A 39 10.32 0.13 0.81
CA LEU A 39 11.17 -0.79 0.08
C LEU A 39 11.03 -0.45 -1.40
N ASP A 40 11.90 0.43 -1.88
CA ASP A 40 11.95 0.80 -3.30
C ASP A 40 13.03 -0.02 -3.99
N GLY A 41 12.75 -0.56 -5.18
CA GLY A 41 13.75 -1.18 -6.04
C GLY A 41 13.39 -2.58 -6.51
N THR A 42 14.21 -3.16 -7.39
CA THR A 42 13.94 -4.45 -8.04
C THR A 42 14.09 -5.67 -7.12
N ASP A 43 14.67 -5.48 -5.94
CA ASP A 43 14.97 -6.54 -4.96
C ASP A 43 14.03 -6.50 -3.74
N ASP A 44 12.87 -5.84 -3.89
CA ASP A 44 11.84 -5.72 -2.86
C ASP A 44 10.98 -6.99 -2.73
N TYR A 45 11.05 -7.90 -3.71
CA TYR A 45 10.23 -9.11 -3.84
C TYR A 45 8.72 -8.83 -3.74
N GLY A 46 8.29 -7.64 -4.18
CA GLY A 46 6.90 -7.20 -4.11
C GLY A 46 6.42 -6.81 -2.71
N LEU A 47 7.33 -6.51 -1.78
CA LEU A 47 7.03 -5.99 -0.45
C LEU A 47 7.10 -4.46 -0.49
N ASP A 48 6.07 -3.77 0.02
CA ASP A 48 6.00 -2.32 -0.03
C ASP A 48 6.80 -1.64 1.10
N PHE A 49 6.81 -2.23 2.30
CA PHE A 49 7.42 -1.58 3.47
C PHE A 49 8.20 -2.53 4.37
N GLN A 50 9.24 -1.99 5.00
CA GLN A 50 9.83 -2.55 6.21
C GLN A 50 9.39 -1.71 7.42
N ILE A 51 8.91 -2.39 8.45
CA ILE A 51 8.45 -1.79 9.70
C ILE A 51 9.47 -2.09 10.79
N GLN A 52 9.90 -1.06 11.51
CA GLN A 52 10.71 -1.22 12.72
C GLN A 52 9.85 -0.86 13.94
N LEU A 53 9.72 -1.81 14.87
CA LEU A 53 9.02 -1.59 16.13
C LEU A 53 9.93 -0.85 17.10
N LYS A 54 9.55 0.38 17.46
CA LYS A 54 10.31 1.19 18.42
C LYS A 54 9.63 1.20 19.79
N ALA A 55 10.40 0.90 20.84
CA ALA A 55 10.03 1.17 22.23
C ALA A 55 11.23 1.78 22.95
N ASP A 56 11.00 2.75 23.82
CA ASP A 56 12.04 3.35 24.67
C ASP A 56 13.35 3.69 23.94
N GLN A 57 13.20 4.29 22.75
CA GLN A 57 14.30 4.72 21.87
C GLN A 57 15.11 3.60 21.21
N GLN A 58 14.75 2.34 21.40
CA GLN A 58 15.37 1.18 20.78
C GLN A 58 14.45 0.52 19.75
N ILE A 59 15.08 -0.13 18.75
CA ILE A 59 14.35 -0.99 17.82
C ILE A 59 14.26 -2.38 18.44
N LEU A 60 13.05 -2.82 18.71
CA LEU A 60 12.78 -4.13 19.31
C LEU A 60 12.75 -5.23 18.25
N ASP A 61 12.14 -4.93 17.10
CA ASP A 61 11.92 -5.92 16.05
C ASP A 61 11.71 -5.26 14.69
N ILE A 62 11.83 -6.06 13.63
CA ILE A 62 11.67 -5.66 12.24
C ILE A 62 10.87 -6.72 11.48
N PHE A 63 9.83 -6.28 10.79
CA PHE A 63 9.08 -7.13 9.85
C PHE A 63 8.79 -6.39 8.54
N ARG A 64 8.38 -7.12 7.51
CA ARG A 64 8.07 -6.56 6.19
C ARG A 64 6.59 -6.71 5.89
N VAL A 65 6.05 -5.79 5.09
CA VAL A 65 4.64 -5.69 4.77
C VAL A 65 4.47 -5.59 3.26
N GLN A 66 3.51 -6.34 2.74
CA GLN A 66 2.94 -6.13 1.42
C GLN A 66 1.49 -5.66 1.57
N LEU A 67 1.15 -4.55 0.93
CA LEU A 67 -0.19 -4.01 0.87
C LEU A 67 -0.94 -4.59 -0.34
N LYS A 68 -2.22 -4.87 -0.11
CA LYS A 68 -3.18 -5.24 -1.15
C LYS A 68 -4.43 -4.40 -0.95
N GLY A 69 -4.62 -3.40 -1.80
CA GLY A 69 -5.82 -2.59 -1.82
C GLY A 69 -6.98 -3.29 -2.52
N THR A 70 -8.21 -2.97 -2.13
CA THR A 70 -9.43 -3.38 -2.83
C THR A 70 -10.53 -2.33 -2.63
N ARG A 71 -11.32 -2.07 -3.68
CA ARG A 71 -12.56 -1.26 -3.58
C ARG A 71 -13.75 -2.06 -3.06
N SER A 72 -13.63 -3.39 -3.09
CA SER A 72 -14.66 -4.33 -2.68
C SER A 72 -14.11 -5.19 -1.54
N PRO A 73 -14.00 -4.64 -0.32
CA PRO A 73 -13.46 -5.37 0.81
C PRO A 73 -14.44 -6.47 1.24
N THR A 74 -14.10 -7.73 1.00
CA THR A 74 -14.74 -8.85 1.67
C THR A 74 -14.05 -9.06 3.01
N ARG A 75 -14.73 -8.79 4.12
CA ARG A 75 -14.19 -9.14 5.43
C ARG A 75 -14.11 -10.67 5.53
N SER A 76 -12.92 -11.21 5.52
CA SER A 76 -12.67 -12.59 5.97
C SER A 76 -12.84 -12.64 7.49
N ALA A 77 -14.07 -12.49 7.99
CA ALA A 77 -14.39 -12.74 9.38
C ALA A 77 -14.60 -14.25 9.56
N GLY A 78 -13.49 -14.99 9.63
CA GLY A 78 -13.43 -16.37 10.09
C GLY A 78 -12.22 -16.44 11.02
N GLY A 79 -12.48 -16.26 12.31
CA GLY A 79 -11.46 -16.29 13.36
C GLY A 79 -10.90 -17.68 13.62
#